data_AF-A0A194QK94-F1
#
_entry.id   AF-A0A194QK94-F1
#
_cell.length_a   1.000
_cell.length_b   1.000
_cell.length_c   1.000
_cell.angle_alpha   90.00
_cell.angle_beta   90.00
_cell.angle_gamma   90.00
#
_symmetry.space_group_name_H-M   'P 1'
#
loop_
_entity.id
_entity.type
_entity.pdbx_description
1 polymer ?
#
loop_
_entity_poly.entity_id
_entity_poly.type
_entity_poly.pdbx_seq_one_letter_code
_entity_poly.pdbx_strand_id
1 'polypeptide(L)'
;MTYPVVYIIPGQREAYQQMFCINPSEVNKAVTTVCDWAAPPQVQFTLGDEYMHVVRVDPTGRYQGNAVITTYQLCSHNIQHDMLNVTMAPRVVEIEY
;
A
#
# COMPACT_ATOMS: atom_id res chain seq x y z
N MET A 1 14.50 -1.50 -3.80
CA MET A 1 14.46 -0.68 -2.58
C MET A 1 13.09 -0.88 -1.95
N THR A 2 13.04 -1.33 -0.71
CA THR A 2 11.80 -1.60 0.04
C THR A 2 11.39 -0.33 0.77
N TYR A 3 10.10 0.02 0.80
CA TYR A 3 9.63 1.16 1.59
C TYR A 3 9.90 0.89 3.07
N PRO A 4 10.16 1.94 3.87
CA PRO A 4 10.29 1.77 5.31
C PRO A 4 8.99 1.19 5.85
N VAL A 5 9.13 0.21 6.74
CA VAL A 5 8.01 -0.44 7.40
C VAL A 5 7.26 0.59 8.24
N VAL A 6 5.94 0.62 8.13
CA VAL A 6 5.09 1.48 8.95
C VAL A 6 4.36 0.68 10.01
N TYR A 7 4.42 1.22 11.21
CA TYR A 7 3.79 0.68 12.40
C TYR A 7 2.59 1.54 12.74
N ILE A 8 1.42 0.92 12.81
CA ILE A 8 0.23 1.50 13.42
C ILE A 8 0.14 0.89 14.82
N ILE A 9 0.34 1.72 15.84
CA ILE A 9 0.26 1.29 17.25
C ILE A 9 -1.21 1.20 17.71
N PRO A 10 -1.50 0.57 18.87
CA PRO A 10 -2.87 0.39 19.31
C PRO A 10 -3.59 1.72 19.49
N GLY A 11 -4.84 1.80 19.04
CA GLY A 11 -5.64 3.02 19.04
C GLY A 11 -5.39 3.96 17.86
N GLN A 12 -4.34 3.75 17.06
CA GLN A 12 -4.18 4.46 15.80
C GLN A 12 -4.92 3.72 14.68
N ARG A 13 -5.52 4.52 13.79
CA ARG A 13 -6.20 4.02 12.59
C ARG A 13 -5.41 4.28 11.32
N GLU A 14 -4.66 5.38 11.28
CA GLU A 14 -4.08 5.88 10.04
C GLU A 14 -2.59 6.18 10.17
N ALA A 15 -1.89 6.07 9.05
CA ALA A 15 -0.50 6.44 8.91
C ALA A 15 -0.23 7.01 7.51
N TYR A 16 0.82 7.82 7.41
CA TYR A 16 1.28 8.39 6.15
C TYR A 16 2.69 7.87 5.85
N GLN A 17 2.90 7.45 4.60
CA GLN A 17 4.17 6.95 4.09
C GLN A 17 4.67 7.84 2.97
N GLN A 18 5.91 8.29 3.04
CA GLN A 18 6.53 9.01 1.94
C GLN A 18 6.67 8.08 0.72
N MET A 19 6.31 8.60 -0.45
CA MET A 19 6.50 7.89 -1.71
C MET A 19 7.94 7.99 -2.20
N PHE A 20 8.49 6.91 -2.76
CA PHE A 20 9.82 6.92 -3.37
C PHE A 20 9.76 7.18 -4.86
N CYS A 21 8.67 6.79 -5.51
CA CYS A 21 8.37 7.31 -6.83
C CYS A 21 7.97 8.78 -6.62
N ILE A 22 8.93 9.72 -6.71
CA ILE A 22 8.68 11.17 -6.73
C ILE A 22 8.91 11.72 -8.15
N ASN A 23 7.91 12.44 -8.63
CA ASN A 23 7.75 13.17 -9.89
C ASN A 23 8.96 13.33 -10.87
N PRO A 24 8.82 12.94 -12.16
CA PRO A 24 7.67 12.24 -12.76
C PRO A 24 7.89 10.74 -12.58
N SER A 25 7.12 10.14 -11.69
CA SER A 25 7.21 8.72 -11.45
C SER A 25 5.80 8.21 -11.17
N GLU A 26 5.14 7.86 -12.24
CA GLU A 26 3.86 7.16 -12.19
C GLU A 26 4.07 5.82 -11.46
N VAL A 27 3.32 5.64 -10.39
CA VAL A 27 3.22 4.34 -9.71
C VAL A 27 2.43 3.43 -10.64
N ASN A 28 3.10 2.51 -11.31
CA ASN A 28 2.45 1.52 -12.15
C ASN A 28 1.66 0.52 -11.30
N LYS A 29 2.28 0.08 -10.19
CA LYS A 29 1.67 -0.86 -9.25
C LYS A 29 2.18 -0.59 -7.84
N ALA A 30 1.25 -0.56 -6.88
CA ALA A 30 1.57 -0.61 -5.45
C ALA A 30 1.07 -1.94 -4.88
N VAL A 31 1.90 -2.58 -4.06
CA VAL A 31 1.57 -3.81 -3.34
C VAL A 31 1.83 -3.56 -1.86
N THR A 32 0.85 -3.86 -1.03
CA THR A 32 0.96 -3.71 0.42
C THR A 32 0.74 -5.06 1.08
N THR A 33 1.59 -5.38 2.04
CA THR A 33 1.41 -6.50 2.96
C THR A 33 1.12 -5.97 4.36
N VAL A 34 0.08 -6.50 4.99
CA VAL A 34 -0.37 -6.08 6.32
C VAL A 34 -0.33 -7.27 7.27
N CYS A 35 0.31 -7.08 8.41
CA CYS A 35 0.26 -8.00 9.53
C CYS A 35 -0.45 -7.30 10.69
N ASP A 36 -1.65 -7.76 11.03
CA ASP A 36 -2.44 -7.27 12.15
C ASP A 36 -2.52 -8.39 13.21
N TRP A 37 -2.23 -8.04 14.47
CA TRP A 37 -2.19 -9.01 15.57
C TRP A 37 -3.54 -9.24 16.26
N ALA A 38 -4.57 -8.43 15.97
CA ALA A 38 -5.86 -8.51 16.65
C ALA A 38 -7.07 -8.69 15.74
N ALA A 39 -6.97 -8.28 14.47
CA ALA A 39 -8.06 -8.37 13.50
C ALA A 39 -7.57 -8.96 12.17
N PRO A 40 -8.48 -9.45 11.30
CA PRO A 40 -8.12 -9.80 9.94
C PRO A 40 -7.43 -8.61 9.25
N PRO A 41 -6.26 -8.80 8.63
CA PRO A 41 -5.44 -7.69 8.13
C PRO A 41 -6.13 -7.03 6.93
N GLN A 42 -6.76 -5.88 7.17
CA GLN A 42 -7.37 -5.06 6.14
C GLN A 42 -6.88 -3.62 6.25
N VAL A 43 -6.47 -3.05 5.12
CA VAL A 43 -6.13 -1.63 5.00
C VAL A 43 -6.69 -1.08 3.70
N GLN A 44 -7.05 0.20 3.73
CA GLN A 44 -7.25 1.00 2.54
C GLN A 44 -6.04 1.91 2.37
N PHE A 45 -5.63 2.14 1.13
CA PHE A 45 -4.55 3.05 0.83
C PHE A 45 -4.97 4.01 -0.29
N THR A 46 -4.53 5.26 -0.15
CA THR A 46 -4.74 6.32 -1.13
C THR A 46 -3.37 6.88 -1.50
N LEU A 47 -3.05 6.87 -2.80
CA LEU A 47 -1.82 7.46 -3.33
C LEU A 47 -2.05 8.96 -3.54
N GLY A 48 -1.26 9.80 -2.88
CA GLY A 48 -1.16 11.24 -3.14
C GLY A 48 0.03 11.55 -4.05
N ASP A 49 0.52 12.80 -4.02
CA ASP A 49 1.65 13.24 -4.85
C ASP A 49 3.03 12.94 -4.20
N GLU A 50 3.14 13.12 -2.89
CA GLU A 50 4.37 12.89 -2.12
C GLU A 50 4.21 11.80 -1.05
N TYR A 51 2.97 11.53 -0.64
CA TYR A 51 2.65 10.62 0.46
C TYR A 51 1.53 9.68 0.07
N MET A 52 1.62 8.45 0.56
CA MET A 52 0.55 7.47 0.59
C MET A 52 -0.13 7.52 1.96
N HIS A 53 -1.44 7.69 1.98
CA HIS A 53 -2.26 7.57 3.18
C HIS A 53 -2.72 6.13 3.33
N VAL A 54 -2.55 5.55 4.52
CA VAL A 54 -2.99 4.20 4.83
C VAL A 54 -3.93 4.23 6.01
N VAL A 55 -5.07 3.56 5.88
CA VAL A 55 -6.13 3.46 6.89
C VAL A 55 -6.38 2.00 7.20
N ARG A 56 -6.09 1.59 8.44
CA ARG A 56 -6.46 0.28 8.98
C ARG A 56 -7.98 0.16 9.05
N VAL A 57 -8.50 -0.97 8.59
CA VAL A 57 -9.92 -1.30 8.64
C VAL A 57 -10.13 -2.39 9.69
N ASP A 58 -10.89 -2.07 10.72
CA ASP A 58 -11.34 -3.03 11.72
C ASP A 58 -12.87 -2.97 11.79
N PRO A 59 -13.60 -4.06 11.48
CA PRO A 59 -15.06 -4.09 11.52
C PRO A 59 -15.65 -3.73 12.89
N THR A 60 -14.90 -3.94 13.97
CA THR A 60 -15.32 -3.64 15.33
C THR A 60 -15.04 -2.19 15.72
N GLY A 61 -14.23 -1.48 14.93
CA GLY A 61 -13.71 -0.14 15.24
C GLY A 61 -12.75 -0.12 16.45
N ARG A 62 -12.39 -1.28 16.99
CA ARG A 62 -11.52 -1.43 18.15
C ARG A 62 -10.13 -1.82 17.65
N TYR A 63 -9.38 -0.85 17.14
CA TYR A 63 -7.99 -0.98 16.65
C TYR A 63 -7.00 -1.44 17.75
N GLN A 64 -7.23 -2.64 18.26
CA GLN A 64 -6.48 -3.28 19.33
C GLN A 64 -5.26 -3.94 18.68
N GLY A 65 -4.13 -3.95 19.37
CA GLY A 65 -2.89 -4.51 18.82
C GLY A 65 -2.21 -3.65 17.75
N ASN A 66 -0.94 -3.98 17.51
CA ASN A 66 -0.13 -3.36 16.47
C ASN A 66 -0.59 -3.85 15.10
N ALA A 67 -0.38 -3.02 14.08
CA ALA A 67 -0.37 -3.46 12.70
C ALA A 67 0.92 -3.00 12.03
N VAL A 68 1.50 -3.89 11.23
CA VAL A 68 2.72 -3.64 10.46
C VAL A 68 2.34 -3.62 8.98
N ILE A 69 2.67 -2.52 8.31
CA ILE A 69 2.38 -2.29 6.90
C ILE A 69 3.70 -2.18 6.16
N THR A 70 3.90 -3.04 5.17
CA THR A 70 5.05 -2.94 4.25
C THR A 70 4.52 -2.70 2.85
N THR A 71 5.07 -1.67 2.20
CA THR A 71 4.63 -1.23 0.88
C THR A 71 5.75 -1.48 -0.14
N TYR A 72 5.36 -1.86 -1.34
CA TYR A 72 6.25 -2.02 -2.48
C TYR A 72 5.62 -1.28 -3.66
N GLN A 73 6.33 -0.31 -4.23
CA GLN A 73 5.90 0.36 -5.45
C GLN A 73 6.79 -0.03 -6.62
N LEU A 74 6.16 -0.27 -7.77
CA LEU A 74 6.81 -0.40 -9.07
C LEU A 74 6.61 0.92 -9.82
N CYS A 75 7.68 1.71 -9.93
CA CYS A 75 7.67 2.97 -10.69
C CYS A 75 7.85 2.67 -12.19
N SER A 76 7.20 3.45 -13.06
CA SER A 76 7.26 3.27 -14.51
C SER A 76 8.68 3.29 -15.10
N HIS A 77 9.61 4.06 -14.54
CA HIS A 77 11.01 4.11 -15.02
C HIS A 77 11.86 2.87 -14.66
N ASN A 78 11.35 1.96 -13.80
CA ASN A 78 12.03 0.72 -13.43
C ASN A 78 11.55 -0.49 -14.24
N ILE A 79 10.61 -0.29 -15.17
CA ILE A 79 10.16 -1.32 -16.10
C ILE A 79 11.18 -1.35 -17.24
N GLN A 80 11.94 -2.46 -17.37
CA GLN A 80 12.76 -2.67 -18.57
C GLN A 80 11.87 -2.50 -19.80
N HIS A 81 12.36 -1.81 -20.83
CA HIS A 81 11.57 -1.45 -22.01
C HIS A 81 10.84 -2.66 -22.65
N ASP A 82 11.40 -3.86 -22.50
CA ASP A 82 10.83 -5.14 -22.98
C ASP A 82 9.62 -5.66 -22.16
N MET A 83 9.34 -5.12 -20.97
CA MET A 83 8.22 -5.55 -20.13
C MET A 83 6.97 -4.66 -20.26
N LEU A 84 7.07 -3.52 -20.94
CA LEU A 84 5.96 -2.57 -21.15
C LEU A 84 4.73 -3.22 -21.81
N ASN A 85 4.94 -4.19 -22.71
CA ASN A 85 3.85 -4.89 -23.39
C ASN A 85 3.14 -5.95 -22.52
N VAL A 86 3.73 -6.39 -21.41
CA VAL A 86 3.17 -7.44 -20.53
C VAL A 86 2.37 -6.83 -19.37
N THR A 87 2.67 -5.60 -18.97
CA THR A 87 2.09 -4.94 -17.79
C THR A 87 0.96 -3.94 -18.09
N MET A 88 0.66 -3.66 -19.35
CA MET A 88 -0.34 -2.64 -19.76
C MET A 88 -1.82 -3.07 -19.64
N ALA A 89 -2.12 -4.26 -19.13
CA ALA A 89 -3.49 -4.60 -18.76
C ALA A 89 -3.66 -4.45 -17.24
N PRO A 90 -4.27 -3.36 -16.73
CA PRO A 90 -4.71 -3.31 -15.35
C PRO A 90 -5.73 -4.43 -15.13
N ARG A 91 -5.40 -5.44 -14.33
CA ARG A 91 -6.41 -6.35 -13.79
C ARG A 91 -7.09 -5.66 -12.61
N VAL A 92 -8.28 -5.13 -12.86
CA VAL A 92 -9.26 -4.87 -11.81
C VAL A 92 -9.60 -6.23 -11.21
N VAL A 93 -9.18 -6.47 -9.97
CA VAL A 93 -9.65 -7.63 -9.22
C VAL A 93 -10.91 -7.18 -8.50
N GLU A 94 -12.05 -7.36 -9.16
CA GLU A 94 -13.34 -7.40 -8.47
C GLU A 94 -13.32 -8.62 -7.55
N ILE A 95 -13.41 -8.38 -6.24
CA ILE A 95 -13.63 -9.44 -5.27
C ILE A 95 -15.14 -9.61 -5.17
N GLU A 96 -15.69 -10.58 -5.90
CA GLU A 96 -17.08 -11.03 -5.72
C GLU A 96 -17.17 -11.91 -4.46
N TYR A 97 -18.24 -11.73 -3.70
CA TYR A 97 -18.59 -12.51 -2.50
C TYR A 97 -19.22 -13.85 -2.85
#